data_AF-A0A8H5G1U7-F1
#
_entry.id   AF-A0A8H5G1U7-F1
#
_cell.length_a   1.000
_cell.length_b   1.000
_cell.length_c   1.000
_cell.angle_alpha   90.00
_cell.angle_beta   90.00
_cell.angle_gamma   90.00
#
_symmetry.space_group_name_H-M   'P 1'
#
loop_
_entity.id
_entity.type
_entity.pdbx_description
1 polymer ?
#
loop_
_entity_poly.entity_id
_entity_poly.type
_entity_poly.pdbx_seq_one_letter_code
_entity_poly.pdbx_strand_id
1 'polypeptide(L)'
;MASAANTASPKSFILPDLVSHCNFKLRVNRHRKQVTVETKKWLFQGDNLVGAKRVAYHGLNAGLLTAMTYPDAACPQLRVCNDFLTFLFHLDNLSDDMDNRGTRSVGEVVLNSLYHPFTYHSPVRIGRMTRNLYKRVILTASPGTQQRFIETMDFFFQSVTQQALDRATGVIPDLKSYIALRRDTSGCKPCWALIEYANNLKIPDEVMEHPTILALGEATNDLVTWSNDIFSYNVEQSKGDTHNMIPVVMNQRNLDLQSAVDFVGEMCKSAIDRFIAERANLPSWGPEIDRQVKTYVQGLADWIVGSLHWSFESTRYFGTSGRRIKQTRIVELLPLRPEARARAISLSSRPSPPPIKIPASVPSSNISTPTDSEPKTPSDVQPSTIPSKPPASDDVVPDPSLPVIETTDIIVSPTKKLPTPALARILTESLPKPAGLGSAVPASGAPIQPRSPEILSPAIGPLGNQRLAKDAFLQPFSFYSLTLWLFFTLIYQPTLTLLRVFSIHDVHTHPFCHYEYM
;
A
#
# COMPACT_ATOMS: atom_id res chain seq x y z
N MET A 1 -44.73 10.72 13.52
CA MET A 1 -43.45 10.24 14.10
C MET A 1 -43.16 8.89 13.47
N ALA A 2 -42.01 8.72 12.83
CA ALA A 2 -41.58 7.38 12.39
C ALA A 2 -41.05 6.61 13.60
N SER A 3 -41.41 5.33 13.74
CA SER A 3 -40.84 4.49 14.78
C SER A 3 -39.37 4.24 14.46
N ALA A 4 -38.46 4.72 15.32
CA ALA A 4 -37.06 4.31 15.27
C ALA A 4 -36.99 2.82 15.66
N ALA A 5 -37.01 1.94 14.65
CA ALA A 5 -36.85 0.52 14.85
C ALA A 5 -35.51 0.28 15.57
N ASN A 6 -35.58 -0.26 16.79
CA ASN A 6 -34.41 -0.49 17.63
C ASN A 6 -33.67 -1.75 17.14
N THR A 7 -33.10 -1.65 15.94
CA THR A 7 -32.36 -2.72 15.28
C THR A 7 -31.10 -3.01 16.09
N ALA A 8 -31.12 -4.13 16.82
CA ALA A 8 -29.96 -4.59 17.57
C ALA A 8 -28.76 -4.69 16.62
N SER A 9 -27.63 -4.08 17.01
CA SER A 9 -26.42 -4.02 16.18
C SER A 9 -26.04 -5.42 15.70
N PRO A 10 -25.60 -5.57 14.43
CA PRO A 10 -25.29 -6.89 13.87
C PRO A 10 -24.25 -7.60 14.73
N LYS A 11 -24.41 -8.92 14.88
CA LYS A 11 -23.47 -9.80 15.60
C LYS A 11 -22.49 -10.51 14.65
N SER A 12 -22.80 -10.53 13.36
CA SER A 12 -22.03 -11.19 12.32
C SER A 12 -22.40 -10.62 10.96
N PHE A 13 -21.55 -10.87 9.96
CA PHE A 13 -21.83 -10.63 8.54
C PHE A 13 -21.33 -11.81 7.70
N ILE A 14 -21.75 -11.88 6.44
CA ILE A 14 -21.36 -12.90 5.47
C ILE A 14 -20.41 -12.28 4.45
N LEU A 15 -19.28 -12.94 4.20
CA LEU A 15 -18.31 -12.56 3.18
C LEU A 15 -18.82 -12.87 1.76
N PRO A 16 -18.55 -12.00 0.76
CA PRO A 16 -18.79 -12.30 -0.64
C PRO A 16 -17.86 -13.41 -1.15
N ASP A 17 -18.34 -14.21 -2.11
CA ASP A 17 -17.61 -15.39 -2.60
C ASP A 17 -16.57 -15.07 -3.68
N LEU A 18 -15.63 -14.20 -3.33
CA LEU A 18 -14.55 -13.76 -4.23
C LEU A 18 -13.61 -14.92 -4.63
N VAL A 19 -13.56 -15.96 -3.80
CA VAL A 19 -12.72 -17.15 -4.04
C VAL A 19 -13.32 -18.04 -5.14
N SER A 20 -14.64 -18.26 -5.15
CA SER A 20 -15.29 -19.07 -6.20
C SER A 20 -15.48 -18.27 -7.49
N HIS A 21 -15.58 -16.94 -7.40
CA HIS A 21 -15.61 -16.04 -8.57
C HIS A 21 -14.25 -15.96 -9.27
N CYS A 22 -13.15 -16.00 -8.52
CA CYS A 22 -11.80 -15.95 -9.08
C CYS A 22 -11.39 -17.30 -9.71
N ASN A 23 -11.60 -17.43 -11.02
CA ASN A 23 -11.27 -18.65 -11.78
C ASN A 23 -9.76 -18.87 -12.04
N PHE A 24 -8.88 -18.00 -11.53
CA PHE A 24 -7.43 -18.12 -11.77
C PHE A 24 -6.84 -19.26 -10.94
N LYS A 25 -5.97 -20.07 -11.56
CA LYS A 25 -5.31 -21.19 -10.90
C LYS A 25 -4.31 -20.67 -9.86
N LEU A 26 -4.56 -20.89 -8.57
CA LEU A 26 -3.57 -20.66 -7.52
C LEU A 26 -2.28 -21.47 -7.79
N ARG A 27 -1.14 -20.80 -7.67
CA ARG A 27 0.21 -21.37 -7.82
C ARG A 27 1.01 -21.10 -6.55
N VAL A 28 2.07 -21.87 -6.26
CA VAL A 28 2.91 -21.67 -5.07
C VAL A 28 4.37 -21.98 -5.37
N ASN A 29 5.27 -21.02 -5.16
CA ASN A 29 6.70 -21.16 -5.37
C ASN A 29 7.32 -22.19 -4.41
N ARG A 30 8.04 -23.18 -4.97
CA ARG A 30 8.75 -24.24 -4.24
C ARG A 30 9.73 -23.70 -3.17
N HIS A 31 10.31 -22.52 -3.40
CA HIS A 31 11.32 -21.93 -2.53
C HIS A 31 10.76 -21.27 -1.26
N ARG A 32 9.42 -21.26 -1.06
CA ARG A 32 8.71 -20.70 0.11
C ARG A 32 9.45 -20.91 1.44
N LYS A 33 9.81 -22.15 1.76
CA LYS A 33 10.41 -22.52 3.06
C LYS A 33 11.75 -21.81 3.28
N GLN A 34 12.61 -21.80 2.27
CA GLN A 34 13.94 -21.19 2.32
C GLN A 34 13.83 -19.68 2.54
N VAL A 35 13.14 -18.98 1.64
CA VAL A 35 13.05 -17.50 1.71
C VAL A 35 12.36 -17.03 2.98
N THR A 36 11.41 -17.80 3.54
CA THR A 36 10.77 -17.50 4.83
C THR A 36 11.77 -17.55 6.00
N VAL A 37 12.66 -18.54 6.03
CA VAL A 37 13.67 -18.68 7.09
C VAL A 37 14.73 -17.58 6.98
N GLU A 38 15.17 -17.27 5.76
CA GLU A 38 16.13 -16.19 5.49
C GLU A 38 15.53 -14.81 5.83
N THR A 39 14.26 -14.55 5.51
CA THR A 39 13.60 -13.28 5.85
C THR A 39 13.39 -13.13 7.35
N LYS A 40 13.11 -14.21 8.08
CA LYS A 40 13.13 -14.20 9.56
C LYS A 40 14.49 -13.79 10.11
N LYS A 41 15.59 -14.34 9.57
CA LYS A 41 16.96 -13.96 9.99
C LYS A 41 17.25 -12.48 9.71
N TRP A 42 16.92 -11.99 8.52
CA TRP A 42 17.10 -10.58 8.15
C TRP A 42 16.23 -9.62 8.99
N LEU A 43 14.94 -9.92 9.12
CA LEU A 43 13.97 -9.09 9.83
C LEU A 43 14.26 -8.98 11.33
N PHE A 44 14.83 -10.02 11.95
CA PHE A 44 15.10 -10.03 13.39
C PHE A 44 16.52 -9.60 13.78
N GLN A 45 17.38 -9.23 12.82
CA GLN A 45 18.64 -8.54 13.13
C GLN A 45 18.33 -7.14 13.71
N GLY A 46 18.77 -6.88 14.93
CA GLY A 46 18.49 -5.64 15.66
C GLY A 46 17.08 -5.57 16.29
N ASP A 47 16.67 -6.66 16.95
CA ASP A 47 15.80 -6.81 18.14
C ASP A 47 14.45 -6.09 18.30
N ASN A 48 14.05 -5.14 17.45
CA ASN A 48 12.83 -4.34 17.66
C ASN A 48 11.50 -5.12 17.48
N LEU A 49 11.54 -6.41 17.11
CA LEU A 49 10.37 -7.27 16.94
C LEU A 49 10.43 -8.44 17.93
N VAL A 50 9.84 -8.22 19.11
CA VAL A 50 9.72 -9.18 20.23
C VAL A 50 8.26 -9.41 20.60
N GLY A 51 8.00 -10.42 21.46
CA GLY A 51 6.67 -10.71 22.03
C GLY A 51 5.55 -10.76 20.98
N ALA A 52 4.45 -10.06 21.26
CA ALA A 52 3.28 -10.00 20.39
C ALA A 52 3.60 -9.56 18.95
N LYS A 53 4.51 -8.59 18.73
CA LYS A 53 4.88 -8.16 17.37
C LYS A 53 5.62 -9.26 16.59
N ARG A 54 6.39 -10.12 17.26
CA ARG A 54 7.01 -11.32 16.64
C ARG A 54 5.98 -12.41 16.32
N VAL A 55 5.01 -12.65 17.22
CA VAL A 55 3.91 -13.60 17.01
C VAL A 55 3.02 -13.17 15.85
N ALA A 56 2.64 -11.88 15.79
CA ALA A 56 1.87 -11.31 14.69
C ALA A 56 2.57 -11.49 13.34
N TYR A 57 3.87 -11.24 13.25
CA TYR A 57 4.65 -11.51 12.03
C TYR A 57 4.68 -13.01 11.65
N HIS A 58 4.65 -13.95 12.61
CA HIS A 58 4.51 -15.37 12.29
C HIS A 58 3.11 -15.72 11.78
N GLY A 59 2.07 -15.16 12.39
CA GLY A 59 0.68 -15.30 11.96
C GLY A 59 0.40 -14.70 10.58
N LEU A 60 1.08 -13.61 10.22
CA LEU A 60 1.02 -12.94 8.93
C LEU A 60 1.37 -13.86 7.75
N ASN A 61 2.15 -14.92 7.96
CA ASN A 61 2.51 -15.89 6.92
C ASN A 61 3.08 -15.23 5.63
N ALA A 62 3.83 -14.12 5.72
CA ALA A 62 4.24 -13.31 4.57
C ALA A 62 4.92 -14.10 3.44
N GLY A 63 5.81 -15.06 3.75
CA GLY A 63 6.45 -15.91 2.75
C GLY A 63 5.52 -16.93 2.06
N LEU A 64 4.29 -17.14 2.56
CA LEU A 64 3.23 -17.80 1.81
C LEU A 64 2.63 -16.86 0.76
N LEU A 65 2.31 -15.61 1.13
CA LEU A 65 1.84 -14.60 0.18
C LEU A 65 2.85 -14.45 -0.96
N THR A 66 4.13 -14.21 -0.67
CA THR A 66 5.17 -14.08 -1.70
C THR A 66 5.28 -15.32 -2.59
N ALA A 67 5.16 -16.52 -2.01
CA ALA A 67 5.20 -17.74 -2.80
C ALA A 67 3.95 -17.92 -3.68
N MET A 68 2.79 -17.42 -3.26
CA MET A 68 1.56 -17.45 -4.07
C MET A 68 1.59 -16.40 -5.18
N THR A 69 2.12 -15.21 -4.92
CA THR A 69 2.05 -14.06 -5.84
C THR A 69 3.28 -13.89 -6.74
N TYR A 70 4.38 -14.58 -6.45
CA TYR A 70 5.55 -14.71 -7.33
C TYR A 70 5.92 -16.19 -7.56
N PRO A 71 5.00 -17.01 -8.12
CA PRO A 71 5.11 -18.47 -8.12
C PRO A 71 6.29 -19.01 -8.96
N ASP A 72 6.66 -18.33 -10.04
CA ASP A 72 7.73 -18.77 -10.96
C ASP A 72 9.11 -18.18 -10.62
N ALA A 73 9.17 -17.19 -9.72
CA ALA A 73 10.38 -16.43 -9.42
C ALA A 73 11.54 -17.33 -8.96
N ALA A 74 12.74 -17.08 -9.50
CA ALA A 74 13.95 -17.73 -9.03
C ALA A 74 14.24 -17.33 -7.56
N CYS A 75 14.94 -18.21 -6.82
CA CYS A 75 15.11 -18.03 -5.37
C CYS A 75 15.73 -16.68 -4.95
N PRO A 76 16.75 -16.10 -5.65
CA PRO A 76 17.30 -14.79 -5.31
C PRO A 76 16.31 -13.63 -5.49
N GLN A 77 15.44 -13.71 -6.49
CA GLN A 77 14.37 -12.75 -6.75
C GLN A 77 13.25 -12.90 -5.70
N LEU A 78 12.75 -14.11 -5.48
CA LEU A 78 11.73 -14.42 -4.47
C LEU A 78 12.17 -14.00 -3.05
N ARG A 79 13.46 -14.17 -2.74
CA ARG A 79 14.13 -13.69 -1.52
C ARG A 79 13.93 -12.18 -1.30
N VAL A 80 14.09 -11.38 -2.36
CA VAL A 80 13.90 -9.92 -2.32
C VAL A 80 12.42 -9.56 -2.26
N CYS A 81 11.54 -10.24 -3.00
CA CYS A 81 10.09 -10.03 -2.92
C CYS A 81 9.55 -10.32 -1.50
N ASN A 82 10.04 -11.37 -0.82
CA ASN A 82 9.59 -11.72 0.54
C ASN A 82 10.11 -10.73 1.59
N ASP A 83 11.34 -10.24 1.44
CA ASP A 83 11.87 -9.16 2.27
C ASP A 83 11.09 -7.86 2.05
N PHE A 84 10.74 -7.50 0.80
CA PHE A 84 9.94 -6.32 0.52
C PHE A 84 8.54 -6.42 1.13
N LEU A 85 7.79 -7.51 0.91
CA LEU A 85 6.45 -7.65 1.48
C LEU A 85 6.48 -7.67 3.01
N THR A 86 7.49 -8.31 3.60
CA THR A 86 7.75 -8.26 5.05
C THR A 86 8.05 -6.83 5.53
N PHE A 87 8.80 -6.04 4.75
CA PHE A 87 9.12 -4.65 5.03
C PHE A 87 7.92 -3.71 4.85
N LEU A 88 7.08 -3.92 3.84
CA LEU A 88 5.85 -3.17 3.60
C LEU A 88 4.85 -3.38 4.75
N PHE A 89 4.63 -4.62 5.18
CA PHE A 89 3.85 -4.89 6.40
C PHE A 89 4.51 -4.32 7.67
N HIS A 90 5.83 -4.13 7.71
CA HIS A 90 6.48 -3.44 8.83
C HIS A 90 6.25 -1.93 8.79
N LEU A 91 6.21 -1.29 7.61
CA LEU A 91 5.85 0.11 7.42
C LEU A 91 4.39 0.37 7.80
N ASP A 92 3.46 -0.45 7.32
CA ASP A 92 2.02 -0.48 7.67
C ASP A 92 1.82 -0.44 9.21
N ASN A 93 2.47 -1.36 9.94
CA ASN A 93 2.47 -1.43 11.41
C ASN A 93 3.25 -0.30 12.12
N LEU A 94 3.88 0.63 11.39
CA LEU A 94 4.52 1.82 11.93
C LEU A 94 3.68 3.07 11.65
N SER A 95 3.09 3.18 10.45
CA SER A 95 2.18 4.28 10.07
C SER A 95 0.84 4.26 10.82
N ASP A 96 0.40 3.08 11.31
CA ASP A 96 -0.77 2.93 12.17
C ASP A 96 -0.73 3.92 13.35
N ASP A 97 0.42 4.03 14.02
CA ASP A 97 0.66 4.83 15.25
C ASP A 97 1.17 6.27 14.99
N MET A 98 1.34 6.71 13.73
CA MET A 98 2.06 7.97 13.40
C MET A 98 1.15 9.15 13.03
N ASP A 99 1.58 10.35 13.44
CA ASP A 99 1.10 11.61 12.85
C ASP A 99 1.71 11.87 11.46
N ASN A 100 1.21 12.88 10.77
CA ASN A 100 1.65 13.28 9.42
C ASN A 100 3.12 13.74 9.35
N ARG A 101 3.77 14.05 10.48
CA ARG A 101 5.21 14.39 10.55
C ARG A 101 6.03 13.11 10.67
N GLY A 102 5.55 12.14 11.44
CA GLY A 102 6.10 10.79 11.52
C GLY A 102 6.10 10.08 10.17
N THR A 103 4.95 10.05 9.47
CA THR A 103 4.84 9.43 8.14
C THR A 103 5.79 10.09 7.13
N ARG A 104 5.84 11.43 7.11
CA ARG A 104 6.74 12.20 6.26
C ARG A 104 8.21 11.90 6.56
N SER A 105 8.62 11.89 7.82
CA SER A 105 10.02 11.62 8.21
C SER A 105 10.46 10.20 7.85
N VAL A 106 9.56 9.21 8.01
CA VAL A 106 9.81 7.84 7.54
C VAL A 106 9.93 7.80 6.01
N GLY A 107 9.05 8.49 5.29
CA GLY A 107 9.11 8.61 3.83
C GLY A 107 10.42 9.22 3.36
N GLU A 108 10.84 10.35 3.93
CA GLU A 108 12.13 11.01 3.64
C GLU A 108 13.32 10.05 3.89
N VAL A 109 13.33 9.30 4.99
CA VAL A 109 14.39 8.32 5.28
C VAL A 109 14.39 7.13 4.30
N VAL A 110 13.21 6.64 3.90
CA VAL A 110 13.09 5.51 2.98
C VAL A 110 13.44 5.94 1.55
N LEU A 111 12.87 7.04 1.05
CA LEU A 111 13.13 7.55 -0.30
C LEU A 111 14.60 7.94 -0.50
N ASN A 112 15.24 8.63 0.46
CA ASN A 112 16.70 8.87 0.38
C ASN A 112 17.52 7.57 0.36
N SER A 113 17.05 6.51 1.04
CA SER A 113 17.69 5.18 1.00
C SER A 113 17.45 4.42 -0.31
N LEU A 114 16.48 4.84 -1.14
CA LEU A 114 16.20 4.32 -2.47
C LEU A 114 16.94 5.11 -3.57
N TYR A 115 16.85 6.45 -3.56
CA TYR A 115 17.52 7.32 -4.54
C TYR A 115 19.05 7.34 -4.38
N HIS A 116 19.56 7.18 -3.15
CA HIS A 116 20.99 7.33 -2.84
C HIS A 116 21.55 6.10 -2.11
N PRO A 117 21.37 4.87 -2.63
CA PRO A 117 21.62 3.64 -1.89
C PRO A 117 23.10 3.39 -1.60
N PHE A 118 24.02 4.08 -2.29
CA PHE A 118 25.45 4.00 -2.01
C PHE A 118 25.92 5.06 -1.02
N THR A 119 25.49 6.31 -1.18
CA THR A 119 25.96 7.49 -0.44
C THR A 119 25.16 7.82 0.82
N TYR A 120 23.83 7.66 0.82
CA TYR A 120 22.99 7.94 1.98
C TYR A 120 23.06 6.80 3.02
N HIS A 121 23.24 7.18 4.29
CA HIS A 121 23.47 6.27 5.41
C HIS A 121 22.64 6.68 6.63
N SER A 122 21.37 6.25 6.67
CA SER A 122 20.51 6.55 7.83
C SER A 122 20.94 5.79 9.10
N PRO A 123 21.04 6.46 10.26
CA PRO A 123 21.18 5.80 11.56
C PRO A 123 19.88 5.13 12.02
N VAL A 124 18.75 5.36 11.34
CA VAL A 124 17.46 4.73 11.64
C VAL A 124 17.40 3.31 11.03
N ARG A 125 16.81 2.37 11.76
CA ARG A 125 16.68 0.96 11.35
C ARG A 125 15.99 0.81 9.98
N ILE A 126 14.93 1.60 9.74
CA ILE A 126 14.14 1.50 8.51
C ILE A 126 14.97 1.82 7.26
N GLY A 127 15.76 2.90 7.27
CA GLY A 127 16.65 3.26 6.15
C GLY A 127 17.75 2.21 5.91
N ARG A 128 18.30 1.59 6.96
CA ARG A 128 19.23 0.45 6.79
C ARG A 128 18.56 -0.75 6.13
N MET A 129 17.31 -1.07 6.48
CA MET A 129 16.55 -2.14 5.84
C MET A 129 16.27 -1.81 4.37
N THR A 130 15.76 -0.61 4.08
CA THR A 130 15.52 -0.12 2.71
C THR A 130 16.78 -0.23 1.86
N ARG A 131 17.90 0.31 2.34
CA ARG A 131 19.19 0.31 1.63
C ARG A 131 19.69 -1.12 1.38
N ASN A 132 19.57 -2.02 2.35
CA ASN A 132 19.98 -3.42 2.20
C ASN A 132 19.08 -4.22 1.24
N LEU A 133 17.78 -3.91 1.20
CA LEU A 133 16.84 -4.47 0.24
C LEU A 133 17.13 -3.94 -1.17
N TYR A 134 17.17 -2.62 -1.34
CA TYR A 134 17.28 -1.99 -2.66
C TYR A 134 18.63 -2.25 -3.32
N LYS A 135 19.73 -2.35 -2.56
CA LYS A 135 21.02 -2.85 -3.07
C LYS A 135 20.98 -4.26 -3.67
N ARG A 136 19.92 -5.04 -3.46
CA ARG A 136 19.70 -6.35 -4.12
C ARG A 136 18.74 -6.26 -5.32
N VAL A 137 17.88 -5.25 -5.36
CA VAL A 137 17.02 -4.93 -6.52
C VAL A 137 17.88 -4.41 -7.68
N ILE A 138 18.67 -3.35 -7.44
CA ILE A 138 19.43 -2.63 -8.47
C ILE A 138 20.52 -3.44 -9.19
N LEU A 139 20.87 -4.63 -8.68
CA LEU A 139 21.85 -5.53 -9.32
C LEU A 139 21.28 -6.25 -10.55
N THR A 140 19.96 -6.37 -10.67
CA THR A 140 19.29 -7.17 -11.72
C THR A 140 17.98 -6.56 -12.24
N ALA A 141 17.36 -5.61 -11.55
CA ALA A 141 16.20 -4.86 -12.05
C ALA A 141 16.57 -4.01 -13.29
N SER A 142 15.68 -3.94 -14.29
CA SER A 142 15.84 -3.02 -15.42
C SER A 142 15.74 -1.54 -14.96
N PRO A 143 16.26 -0.57 -15.73
CA PRO A 143 16.16 0.85 -15.37
C PRO A 143 14.70 1.32 -15.16
N GLY A 144 13.78 0.98 -16.07
CA GLY A 144 12.36 1.30 -15.92
C GLY A 144 11.73 0.62 -14.69
N THR A 145 12.10 -0.63 -14.41
CA THR A 145 11.67 -1.34 -13.19
C THR A 145 12.17 -0.64 -11.91
N GLN A 146 13.42 -0.15 -11.91
CA GLN A 146 14.00 0.60 -10.81
C GLN A 146 13.26 1.93 -10.60
N GLN A 147 13.02 2.67 -11.68
CA GLN A 147 12.26 3.93 -11.64
C GLN A 147 10.84 3.72 -11.11
N ARG A 148 10.06 2.81 -11.71
CA ARG A 148 8.69 2.48 -11.26
C ARG A 148 8.63 2.05 -9.81
N PHE A 149 9.61 1.28 -9.33
CA PHE A 149 9.67 0.87 -7.92
C PHE A 149 9.89 2.07 -6.97
N ILE A 150 10.70 3.06 -7.33
CA ILE A 150 10.90 4.26 -6.50
C ILE A 150 9.68 5.18 -6.55
N GLU A 151 9.15 5.48 -7.74
CA GLU A 151 7.98 6.36 -7.92
C GLU A 151 6.74 5.84 -7.18
N THR A 152 6.48 4.53 -7.26
CA THR A 152 5.35 3.92 -6.55
C THR A 152 5.55 3.83 -5.04
N MET A 153 6.80 3.86 -4.55
CA MET A 153 7.10 4.04 -3.12
C MET A 153 6.93 5.49 -2.67
N ASP A 154 7.15 6.48 -3.54
CA ASP A 154 6.90 7.90 -3.25
C ASP A 154 5.40 8.19 -3.15
N PHE A 155 4.59 7.75 -4.13
CA PHE A 155 3.13 7.86 -4.05
C PHE A 155 2.54 7.16 -2.81
N PHE A 156 3.12 6.03 -2.37
CA PHE A 156 2.77 5.39 -1.10
C PHE A 156 3.01 6.31 0.11
N PHE A 157 4.17 6.98 0.24
CA PHE A 157 4.43 7.87 1.38
C PHE A 157 3.64 9.19 1.32
N GLN A 158 3.37 9.72 0.13
CA GLN A 158 2.49 10.88 -0.06
C GLN A 158 1.06 10.55 0.39
N SER A 159 0.50 9.44 -0.09
CA SER A 159 -0.86 9.00 0.26
C SER A 159 -1.01 8.61 1.73
N VAL A 160 -0.05 7.88 2.32
CA VAL A 160 -0.05 7.56 3.76
C VAL A 160 0.05 8.82 4.63
N THR A 161 0.72 9.87 4.15
CA THR A 161 0.77 11.17 4.84
C THR A 161 -0.57 11.92 4.73
N GLN A 162 -1.29 11.83 3.61
CA GLN A 162 -2.65 12.35 3.51
C GLN A 162 -3.62 11.57 4.42
N GLN A 163 -3.56 10.23 4.44
CA GLN A 163 -4.33 9.38 5.35
C GLN A 163 -4.09 9.74 6.82
N ALA A 164 -2.87 10.16 7.20
CA ALA A 164 -2.59 10.65 8.56
C ALA A 164 -3.25 12.01 8.86
N LEU A 165 -3.38 12.91 7.87
CA LEU A 165 -4.13 14.17 8.00
C LEU A 165 -5.65 13.93 8.09
N ASP A 166 -6.19 13.02 7.29
CA ASP A 166 -7.61 12.67 7.29
C ASP A 166 -8.01 12.05 8.64
N ARG A 167 -7.20 11.11 9.16
CA ARG A 167 -7.37 10.53 10.51
C ARG A 167 -7.27 11.59 11.62
N ALA A 168 -6.35 12.56 11.49
CA ALA A 168 -6.18 13.63 12.48
C ALA A 168 -7.34 14.66 12.48
N THR A 169 -7.99 14.86 11.33
CA THR A 169 -9.15 15.76 11.20
C THR A 169 -10.50 15.06 11.45
N GLY A 170 -10.54 13.73 11.45
CA GLY A 170 -11.75 12.93 11.68
C GLY A 170 -12.68 12.87 10.47
N VAL A 171 -12.17 13.19 9.27
CA VAL A 171 -12.94 13.16 8.02
C VAL A 171 -13.09 11.73 7.53
N ILE A 172 -14.34 11.31 7.27
CA ILE A 172 -14.63 10.13 6.45
C ILE A 172 -14.72 10.63 4.99
N PRO A 173 -13.81 10.22 4.09
CA PRO A 173 -13.86 10.63 2.69
C PRO A 173 -15.06 10.00 1.97
N ASP A 174 -15.48 10.59 0.86
CA ASP A 174 -16.39 9.92 -0.07
C ASP A 174 -15.68 8.75 -0.78
N LEU A 175 -16.45 7.83 -1.34
CA LEU A 175 -15.98 6.62 -1.99
C LEU A 175 -15.03 6.87 -3.18
N LYS A 176 -15.21 7.94 -3.95
CA LYS A 176 -14.33 8.26 -5.09
C LYS A 176 -12.97 8.76 -4.58
N SER A 177 -12.98 9.66 -3.61
CA SER A 177 -11.75 10.13 -2.95
C SER A 177 -11.05 9.01 -2.19
N TYR A 178 -11.81 8.12 -1.52
CA TYR A 178 -11.29 6.94 -0.85
C TYR A 178 -10.60 6.00 -1.85
N ILE A 179 -11.26 5.58 -2.93
CA ILE A 179 -10.67 4.70 -3.96
C ILE A 179 -9.36 5.29 -4.51
N ALA A 180 -9.37 6.58 -4.86
CA ALA A 180 -8.20 7.25 -5.42
C ALA A 180 -7.00 7.21 -4.45
N LEU A 181 -7.21 7.54 -3.17
CA LEU A 181 -6.16 7.52 -2.15
C LEU A 181 -5.74 6.07 -1.79
N ARG A 182 -6.71 5.17 -1.64
CA ARG A 182 -6.54 3.79 -1.16
C ARG A 182 -5.74 2.92 -2.13
N ARG A 183 -5.81 3.21 -3.43
CA ARG A 183 -4.95 2.62 -4.48
C ARG A 183 -3.45 2.88 -4.28
N ASP A 184 -3.07 3.92 -3.53
CA ASP A 184 -1.67 4.19 -3.19
C ASP A 184 -1.33 3.78 -1.75
N THR A 185 -2.22 4.00 -0.78
CA THR A 185 -1.98 3.55 0.61
C THR A 185 -1.95 2.03 0.77
N SER A 186 -2.46 1.26 -0.20
CA SER A 186 -2.37 -0.20 -0.21
C SER A 186 -0.94 -0.74 -0.36
N GLY A 187 0.00 0.06 -0.89
CA GLY A 187 1.35 -0.39 -1.22
C GLY A 187 1.41 -1.48 -2.31
N CYS A 188 0.33 -1.67 -3.09
CA CYS A 188 0.30 -2.67 -4.16
C CYS A 188 1.14 -2.27 -5.38
N LYS A 189 1.19 -0.97 -5.75
CA LYS A 189 1.90 -0.53 -6.97
C LYS A 189 3.42 -0.89 -6.99
N PRO A 190 4.19 -0.77 -5.89
CA PRO A 190 5.57 -1.29 -5.83
C PRO A 190 5.68 -2.81 -6.05
N CYS A 191 4.64 -3.57 -5.70
CA CYS A 191 4.59 -5.01 -5.96
C CYS A 191 4.49 -5.30 -7.46
N TRP A 192 3.93 -4.40 -8.27
CA TRP A 192 3.82 -4.58 -9.72
C TRP A 192 5.19 -4.43 -10.39
N ALA A 193 5.97 -3.41 -10.02
CA ALA A 193 7.37 -3.30 -10.45
C ALA A 193 8.19 -4.54 -10.01
N LEU A 194 7.89 -5.12 -8.84
CA LEU A 194 8.51 -6.37 -8.42
C LEU A 194 8.09 -7.61 -9.24
N ILE A 195 7.01 -7.58 -10.05
CA ILE A 195 6.70 -8.65 -11.01
C ILE A 195 7.71 -8.63 -12.17
N GLU A 196 8.06 -7.44 -12.68
CA GLU A 196 9.12 -7.29 -13.69
C GLU A 196 10.45 -7.84 -13.15
N TYR A 197 10.86 -7.37 -11.96
CA TYR A 197 12.07 -7.83 -11.29
C TYR A 197 12.06 -9.35 -11.05
N ALA A 198 10.95 -9.90 -10.55
CA ALA A 198 10.85 -11.31 -10.18
C ALA A 198 11.06 -12.27 -11.36
N ASN A 199 10.69 -11.83 -12.57
CA ASN A 199 10.78 -12.59 -13.80
C ASN A 199 11.90 -12.09 -14.74
N ASN A 200 12.67 -11.08 -14.32
CA ASN A 200 13.74 -10.42 -15.09
C ASN A 200 13.27 -9.78 -16.41
N LEU A 201 12.06 -9.21 -16.40
CA LEU A 201 11.45 -8.57 -17.57
C LEU A 201 12.14 -7.24 -17.90
N LYS A 202 12.04 -6.86 -19.17
CA LYS A 202 12.59 -5.64 -19.79
C LYS A 202 11.53 -5.05 -20.73
N ILE A 203 10.32 -4.87 -20.20
CA ILE A 203 9.20 -4.27 -20.92
C ILE A 203 9.50 -2.76 -21.08
N PRO A 204 9.45 -2.20 -22.30
CA PRO A 204 9.64 -0.77 -22.54
C PRO A 204 8.62 0.10 -21.80
N ASP A 205 8.99 1.35 -21.54
CA ASP A 205 8.19 2.24 -20.70
C ASP A 205 6.89 2.63 -21.41
N GLU A 206 6.93 2.84 -22.74
CA GLU A 206 5.74 3.09 -23.58
C GLU A 206 4.75 1.92 -23.65
N VAL A 207 5.18 0.71 -23.26
CA VAL A 207 4.34 -0.49 -23.14
C VAL A 207 3.75 -0.58 -21.72
N MET A 208 4.53 -0.25 -20.69
CA MET A 208 4.06 -0.20 -19.30
C MET A 208 3.07 0.95 -19.05
N GLU A 209 3.23 2.06 -19.77
CA GLU A 209 2.32 3.22 -19.78
C GLU A 209 1.08 3.02 -20.67
N HIS A 210 0.99 1.93 -21.44
CA HIS A 210 -0.15 1.68 -22.31
C HIS A 210 -1.46 1.51 -21.51
N PRO A 211 -2.59 2.14 -21.90
CA PRO A 211 -3.83 2.15 -21.11
C PRO A 211 -4.30 0.77 -20.64
N THR A 212 -4.24 -0.27 -21.47
CA THR A 212 -4.60 -1.65 -21.09
C THR A 212 -3.73 -2.22 -19.96
N ILE A 213 -2.43 -1.89 -19.94
CA ILE A 213 -1.48 -2.38 -18.91
C ILE A 213 -1.71 -1.64 -17.59
N LEU A 214 -2.01 -0.33 -17.67
CA LEU A 214 -2.44 0.46 -16.51
C LEU A 214 -3.78 -0.05 -15.97
N ALA A 215 -4.78 -0.29 -16.82
CA ALA A 215 -6.10 -0.79 -16.44
C ALA A 215 -6.05 -2.17 -15.77
N LEU A 216 -5.17 -3.07 -16.25
CA LEU A 216 -4.87 -4.35 -15.59
C LEU A 216 -4.22 -4.15 -14.22
N GLY A 217 -3.24 -3.25 -14.11
CA GLY A 217 -2.60 -2.90 -12.84
C GLY A 217 -3.56 -2.27 -11.83
N GLU A 218 -4.52 -1.48 -12.29
CA GLU A 218 -5.60 -0.92 -11.47
C GLU A 218 -6.60 -2.00 -11.03
N ALA A 219 -7.14 -2.80 -11.94
CA ALA A 219 -8.09 -3.86 -11.62
C ALA A 219 -7.52 -4.88 -10.61
N THR A 220 -6.21 -5.15 -10.71
CA THR A 220 -5.46 -5.94 -9.72
C THR A 220 -5.42 -5.26 -8.35
N ASN A 221 -5.06 -3.97 -8.31
CA ASN A 221 -4.94 -3.19 -7.07
C ASN A 221 -6.30 -3.01 -6.38
N ASP A 222 -7.33 -2.72 -7.16
CA ASP A 222 -8.72 -2.59 -6.73
C ASP A 222 -9.19 -3.87 -6.01
N LEU A 223 -9.09 -5.04 -6.64
CA LEU A 223 -9.45 -6.30 -5.97
C LEU A 223 -8.59 -6.58 -4.73
N VAL A 224 -7.27 -6.52 -4.86
CA VAL A 224 -6.34 -6.87 -3.77
C VAL A 224 -6.58 -5.99 -2.54
N THR A 225 -6.97 -4.73 -2.76
CA THR A 225 -7.18 -3.74 -1.70
C THR A 225 -8.61 -3.75 -1.15
N TRP A 226 -9.64 -3.81 -1.99
CA TRP A 226 -11.03 -3.80 -1.51
C TRP A 226 -11.41 -5.13 -0.85
N SER A 227 -10.82 -6.26 -1.29
CA SER A 227 -10.94 -7.53 -0.57
C SER A 227 -10.14 -7.53 0.75
N ASN A 228 -9.00 -6.83 0.81
CA ASN A 228 -8.28 -6.59 2.07
C ASN A 228 -9.18 -5.83 3.05
N ASP A 229 -9.83 -4.75 2.62
CA ASP A 229 -10.78 -3.96 3.43
C ASP A 229 -11.94 -4.83 3.95
N ILE A 230 -12.54 -5.69 3.12
CA ILE A 230 -13.59 -6.64 3.54
C ILE A 230 -13.08 -7.61 4.61
N PHE A 231 -11.89 -8.22 4.42
CA PHE A 231 -11.35 -9.20 5.34
C PHE A 231 -10.82 -8.56 6.64
N SER A 232 -10.31 -7.33 6.57
CA SER A 232 -9.76 -6.60 7.71
C SER A 232 -10.80 -5.87 8.55
N TYR A 233 -11.96 -5.53 7.96
CA TYR A 233 -13.02 -4.75 8.59
C TYR A 233 -13.30 -5.15 10.04
N ASN A 234 -13.45 -6.45 10.33
CA ASN A 234 -13.77 -6.92 11.68
C ASN A 234 -12.67 -6.59 12.72
N VAL A 235 -11.40 -6.63 12.31
CA VAL A 235 -10.26 -6.26 13.17
C VAL A 235 -10.17 -4.74 13.32
N GLU A 236 -10.46 -3.99 12.26
CA GLU A 236 -10.39 -2.53 12.21
C GLU A 236 -11.55 -1.84 12.95
N GLN A 237 -12.79 -2.28 12.76
CA GLN A 237 -13.94 -1.80 13.54
C GLN A 237 -13.72 -2.03 15.05
N SER A 238 -13.06 -3.14 15.44
CA SER A 238 -12.71 -3.37 16.86
C SER A 238 -11.76 -2.31 17.44
N LYS A 239 -10.90 -1.69 16.61
CA LYS A 239 -10.06 -0.53 16.98
C LYS A 239 -10.84 0.79 16.99
N GLY A 240 -12.05 0.83 16.41
CA GLY A 240 -12.75 2.06 16.05
C GLY A 240 -12.06 2.79 14.88
N ASP A 241 -11.45 2.05 13.96
CA ASP A 241 -10.88 2.61 12.73
C ASP A 241 -11.97 2.85 11.68
N THR A 242 -11.82 3.90 10.88
CA THR A 242 -12.77 4.33 9.84
C THR A 242 -12.15 4.40 8.45
N HIS A 243 -10.84 4.15 8.28
CA HIS A 243 -10.16 4.22 6.98
C HIS A 243 -10.32 2.92 6.16
N ASN A 244 -11.54 2.40 6.08
CA ASN A 244 -11.91 1.15 5.43
C ASN A 244 -13.09 1.40 4.47
N MET A 245 -13.16 0.71 3.32
CA MET A 245 -14.25 0.95 2.37
C MET A 245 -15.65 0.69 2.95
N ILE A 246 -15.80 -0.26 3.88
CA ILE A 246 -17.09 -0.61 4.49
C ILE A 246 -17.73 0.59 5.22
N PRO A 247 -17.10 1.24 6.23
CA PRO A 247 -17.68 2.42 6.87
C PRO A 247 -17.85 3.62 5.92
N VAL A 248 -16.99 3.78 4.91
CA VAL A 248 -17.17 4.80 3.86
C VAL A 248 -18.46 4.57 3.08
N VAL A 249 -18.71 3.33 2.63
CA VAL A 249 -19.93 2.94 1.91
C VAL A 249 -21.17 3.04 2.80
N MET A 250 -21.11 2.56 4.03
CA MET A 250 -22.21 2.70 5.01
C MET A 250 -22.59 4.17 5.21
N ASN A 251 -21.61 5.05 5.41
CA ASN A 251 -21.82 6.48 5.63
C ASN A 251 -22.38 7.19 4.38
N GLN A 252 -21.77 7.00 3.20
CA GLN A 252 -22.18 7.71 1.99
C GLN A 252 -23.52 7.23 1.40
N ARG A 253 -23.80 5.93 1.50
CA ARG A 253 -25.01 5.32 0.89
C ARG A 253 -26.11 5.02 1.92
N ASN A 254 -25.91 5.34 3.20
CA ASN A 254 -26.81 5.00 4.31
C ASN A 254 -27.20 3.50 4.31
N LEU A 255 -26.20 2.64 4.15
CA LEU A 255 -26.35 1.18 4.11
C LEU A 255 -26.03 0.55 5.47
N ASP A 256 -26.71 -0.57 5.77
CA ASP A 256 -26.29 -1.43 6.86
C ASP A 256 -25.00 -2.21 6.53
N LEU A 257 -24.45 -2.91 7.52
CA LEU A 257 -23.18 -3.62 7.37
C LEU A 257 -23.22 -4.69 6.28
N GLN A 258 -24.28 -5.51 6.21
CA GLN A 258 -24.33 -6.59 5.22
C GLN A 258 -24.45 -6.01 3.82
N SER A 259 -25.34 -5.03 3.64
CA SER A 259 -25.53 -4.32 2.38
C SER A 259 -24.26 -3.61 1.89
N ALA A 260 -23.46 -3.07 2.82
CA ALA A 260 -22.16 -2.46 2.48
C ALA A 260 -21.09 -3.50 2.13
N VAL A 261 -21.03 -4.64 2.83
CA VAL A 261 -20.12 -5.75 2.51
C VAL A 261 -20.46 -6.38 1.16
N ASP A 262 -21.75 -6.58 0.87
CA ASP A 262 -22.21 -7.10 -0.41
C ASP A 262 -21.91 -6.12 -1.55
N PHE A 263 -22.15 -4.81 -1.35
CA PHE A 263 -21.81 -3.77 -2.33
C PHE A 263 -20.31 -3.74 -2.69
N VAL A 264 -19.41 -3.80 -1.69
CA VAL A 264 -17.96 -3.87 -1.95
C VAL A 264 -17.56 -5.25 -2.51
N GLY A 265 -18.34 -6.30 -2.20
CA GLY A 265 -18.22 -7.62 -2.79
C GLY A 265 -18.46 -7.63 -4.30
N GLU A 266 -19.53 -6.98 -4.77
CA GLU A 266 -19.80 -6.84 -6.21
C GLU A 266 -18.74 -5.95 -6.89
N MET A 267 -18.25 -4.88 -6.24
CA MET A 267 -17.11 -4.10 -6.74
C MET A 267 -15.85 -4.97 -6.93
N CYS A 268 -15.57 -5.88 -5.99
CA CYS A 268 -14.45 -6.83 -6.09
C CYS A 268 -14.63 -7.80 -7.27
N LYS A 269 -15.82 -8.36 -7.48
CA LYS A 269 -16.12 -9.21 -8.65
C LYS A 269 -15.91 -8.42 -9.95
N SER A 270 -16.47 -7.22 -10.05
CA SER A 270 -16.31 -6.34 -11.21
C SER A 270 -14.84 -5.99 -11.50
N ALA A 271 -13.97 -5.95 -10.49
CA ALA A 271 -12.52 -5.81 -10.68
C ALA A 271 -11.87 -7.08 -11.28
N ILE A 272 -12.29 -8.28 -10.86
CA ILE A 272 -11.88 -9.56 -11.49
C ILE A 272 -12.34 -9.59 -12.96
N ASP A 273 -13.60 -9.26 -13.21
CA ASP A 273 -14.22 -9.37 -14.54
C ASP A 273 -13.62 -8.35 -15.52
N ARG A 274 -13.37 -7.11 -15.08
CA ARG A 274 -12.60 -6.12 -15.84
C ARG A 274 -11.18 -6.61 -16.12
N PHE A 275 -10.48 -7.19 -15.16
CA PHE A 275 -9.15 -7.75 -15.40
C PHE A 275 -9.17 -8.84 -16.48
N ILE A 276 -10.19 -9.70 -16.50
CA ILE A 276 -10.38 -10.72 -17.53
C ILE A 276 -10.61 -10.09 -18.90
N ALA A 277 -11.44 -9.05 -18.99
CA ALA A 277 -11.72 -8.33 -20.24
C ALA A 277 -10.47 -7.61 -20.80
N GLU A 278 -9.78 -6.81 -19.99
CA GLU A 278 -8.55 -6.12 -20.40
C GLU A 278 -7.45 -7.10 -20.83
N ARG A 279 -7.36 -8.26 -20.15
CA ARG A 279 -6.41 -9.33 -20.48
C ARG A 279 -6.73 -10.02 -21.82
N ALA A 280 -8.00 -10.04 -22.24
CA ALA A 280 -8.40 -10.52 -23.56
C ALA A 280 -8.12 -9.48 -24.67
N ASN A 281 -8.15 -8.19 -24.33
CA ASN A 281 -7.95 -7.06 -25.24
C ASN A 281 -6.51 -6.53 -25.30
N LEU A 282 -5.52 -7.32 -24.88
CA LEU A 282 -4.10 -6.96 -25.00
C LEU A 282 -3.71 -6.78 -26.48
N PRO A 283 -3.15 -5.62 -26.88
CA PRO A 283 -2.57 -5.45 -28.21
C PRO A 283 -1.24 -6.22 -28.31
N SER A 284 -0.67 -6.27 -29.52
CA SER A 284 0.67 -6.83 -29.77
C SER A 284 1.68 -5.72 -29.98
N TRP A 285 2.83 -5.85 -29.33
CA TRP A 285 4.05 -5.07 -29.55
C TRP A 285 5.16 -5.93 -30.18
N GLY A 286 4.78 -7.09 -30.71
CA GLY A 286 5.65 -8.05 -31.37
C GLY A 286 6.13 -9.19 -30.46
N PRO A 287 6.54 -10.35 -31.02
CA PRO A 287 6.54 -11.63 -30.31
C PRO A 287 7.49 -11.76 -29.10
N GLU A 288 8.44 -10.84 -28.92
CA GLU A 288 9.29 -10.81 -27.72
C GLU A 288 8.63 -10.03 -26.58
N ILE A 289 8.13 -8.81 -26.85
CA ILE A 289 7.44 -8.00 -25.85
C ILE A 289 6.15 -8.68 -25.40
N ASP A 290 5.40 -9.29 -26.32
CA ASP A 290 4.17 -10.03 -26.02
C ASP A 290 4.40 -11.18 -25.03
N ARG A 291 5.56 -11.87 -25.09
CA ARG A 291 5.94 -12.90 -24.10
C ARG A 291 6.17 -12.29 -22.71
N GLN A 292 6.84 -11.14 -22.65
CA GLN A 292 7.15 -10.47 -21.39
C GLN A 292 5.88 -9.87 -20.77
N VAL A 293 5.04 -9.17 -21.55
CA VAL A 293 3.74 -8.65 -21.13
C VAL A 293 2.83 -9.78 -20.63
N LYS A 294 2.74 -10.90 -21.37
CA LYS A 294 1.98 -12.08 -20.92
C LYS A 294 2.46 -12.64 -19.57
N THR A 295 3.78 -12.56 -19.30
CA THR A 295 4.37 -12.97 -18.02
C THR A 295 4.02 -11.97 -16.90
N TYR A 296 4.11 -10.66 -17.17
CA TYR A 296 3.72 -9.60 -16.25
C TYR A 296 2.23 -9.69 -15.87
N VAL A 297 1.34 -9.80 -16.86
CA VAL A 297 -0.10 -9.92 -16.66
C VAL A 297 -0.48 -11.24 -15.96
N GLN A 298 0.27 -12.33 -16.17
CA GLN A 298 0.08 -13.53 -15.35
C GLN A 298 0.50 -13.31 -13.90
N GLY A 299 1.58 -12.56 -13.63
CA GLY A 299 1.97 -12.17 -12.27
C GLY A 299 0.91 -11.33 -11.55
N LEU A 300 0.21 -10.44 -12.27
CA LEU A 300 -0.94 -9.72 -11.73
C LEU A 300 -2.11 -10.66 -11.38
N ALA A 301 -2.39 -11.65 -12.24
CA ALA A 301 -3.38 -12.70 -11.97
C ALA A 301 -3.00 -13.60 -10.77
N ASP A 302 -1.71 -13.91 -10.61
CA ASP A 302 -1.19 -14.65 -9.45
C ASP A 302 -1.34 -13.83 -8.15
N TRP A 303 -1.21 -12.49 -8.23
CA TRP A 303 -1.48 -11.56 -7.14
C TRP A 303 -2.96 -11.53 -6.72
N ILE A 304 -3.87 -11.51 -7.70
CA ILE A 304 -5.31 -11.61 -7.49
C ILE A 304 -5.67 -12.89 -6.70
N VAL A 305 -5.33 -14.09 -7.20
CA VAL A 305 -5.71 -15.33 -6.50
C VAL A 305 -4.90 -15.58 -5.24
N GLY A 306 -3.63 -15.17 -5.23
CA GLY A 306 -2.72 -15.38 -4.12
C GLY A 306 -3.11 -14.57 -2.88
N SER A 307 -3.52 -13.31 -3.05
CA SER A 307 -4.03 -12.47 -1.95
C SER A 307 -5.34 -13.02 -1.37
N LEU A 308 -6.32 -13.35 -2.23
CA LEU A 308 -7.60 -13.94 -1.82
C LEU A 308 -7.41 -15.25 -1.04
N HIS A 309 -6.49 -16.12 -1.45
CA HIS A 309 -6.21 -17.36 -0.72
C HIS A 309 -5.41 -17.12 0.57
N TRP A 310 -4.38 -16.28 0.53
CA TRP A 310 -3.55 -15.97 1.69
C TRP A 310 -4.34 -15.36 2.85
N SER A 311 -5.36 -14.54 2.59
CA SER A 311 -6.17 -13.91 3.65
C SER A 311 -6.88 -14.90 4.58
N PHE A 312 -7.11 -16.15 4.16
CA PHE A 312 -7.66 -17.22 5.01
C PHE A 312 -6.59 -18.14 5.64
N GLU A 313 -5.35 -18.08 5.16
CA GLU A 313 -4.18 -18.81 5.70
C GLU A 313 -3.35 -17.92 6.66
N SER A 314 -3.53 -16.61 6.58
CA SER A 314 -2.97 -15.59 7.47
C SER A 314 -3.84 -15.43 8.71
N THR A 315 -3.22 -15.40 9.89
CA THR A 315 -3.95 -15.12 11.13
C THR A 315 -4.18 -13.62 11.36
N ARG A 316 -3.78 -12.73 10.42
CA ARG A 316 -3.95 -11.26 10.53
C ARG A 316 -5.43 -10.87 10.67
N TYR A 317 -6.32 -11.58 9.98
CA TYR A 317 -7.74 -11.23 9.87
C TYR A 317 -8.63 -12.15 10.72
N PHE A 318 -8.43 -13.46 10.58
CA PHE A 318 -9.36 -14.48 11.08
C PHE A 318 -8.79 -15.36 12.22
N GLY A 319 -7.62 -15.00 12.77
CA GLY A 319 -6.95 -15.81 13.79
C GLY A 319 -6.68 -17.23 13.28
N THR A 320 -7.02 -18.24 14.08
CA THR A 320 -6.97 -19.66 13.68
C THR A 320 -8.23 -20.12 12.92
N SER A 321 -9.27 -19.30 12.83
CA SER A 321 -10.58 -19.65 12.24
C SER A 321 -10.63 -19.49 10.71
N GLY A 322 -9.58 -19.00 10.06
CA GLY A 322 -9.58 -18.65 8.63
C GLY A 322 -10.10 -19.76 7.70
N ARG A 323 -9.73 -21.03 7.94
CA ARG A 323 -10.27 -22.17 7.17
C ARG A 323 -11.77 -22.43 7.39
N ARG A 324 -12.30 -22.23 8.60
CA ARG A 324 -13.75 -22.29 8.86
C ARG A 324 -14.45 -21.15 8.12
N ILE A 325 -13.96 -19.93 8.29
CA ILE A 325 -14.55 -18.72 7.70
C ILE A 325 -14.52 -18.78 6.17
N LYS A 326 -13.49 -19.37 5.55
CA LYS A 326 -13.45 -19.63 4.11
C LYS A 326 -14.57 -20.58 3.63
N GLN A 327 -14.97 -21.54 4.46
CA GLN A 327 -16.03 -22.51 4.14
C GLN A 327 -17.43 -21.97 4.45
N THR A 328 -17.61 -21.28 5.58
CA THR A 328 -18.93 -20.81 6.03
C THR A 328 -19.27 -19.41 5.53
N ARG A 329 -18.28 -18.62 5.10
CA ARG A 329 -18.33 -17.17 4.80
C ARG A 329 -18.78 -16.26 5.96
N ILE A 330 -19.41 -16.79 7.01
CA ILE A 330 -19.84 -16.07 8.22
C ILE A 330 -18.64 -15.61 9.05
N VAL A 331 -18.62 -14.31 9.39
CA VAL A 331 -17.68 -13.65 10.30
C VAL A 331 -18.45 -13.12 11.51
N GLU A 332 -18.11 -13.59 12.71
CA GLU A 332 -18.64 -13.08 13.99
C GLU A 332 -17.89 -11.79 14.39
N LEU A 333 -18.63 -10.73 14.78
CA LEU A 333 -18.06 -9.42 15.04
C LEU A 333 -17.32 -9.36 16.38
N LEU A 334 -16.10 -8.83 16.35
CA LEU A 334 -15.30 -8.56 17.54
C LEU A 334 -15.89 -7.37 18.32
N PRO A 335 -15.87 -7.38 19.66
CA PRO A 335 -16.30 -6.24 20.47
C PRO A 335 -15.34 -5.05 20.30
N LEU A 336 -15.86 -3.84 20.41
CA LEU A 336 -15.05 -2.61 20.50
C LEU A 336 -14.04 -2.72 21.65
N ARG A 337 -12.77 -2.49 21.34
CA ARG A 337 -11.68 -2.44 22.34
C ARG A 337 -11.93 -1.30 23.34
N PRO A 338 -11.45 -1.39 24.60
CA PRO A 338 -11.71 -0.39 25.63
C PRO A 338 -11.37 1.05 25.21
N GLU A 339 -10.25 1.25 24.52
CA GLU A 339 -9.83 2.55 23.98
C GLU A 339 -10.79 3.10 22.92
N ALA A 340 -11.23 2.26 21.99
CA ALA A 340 -12.19 2.61 20.94
C ALA A 340 -13.54 3.00 21.55
N ARG A 341 -13.97 2.24 22.56
CA ARG A 341 -15.19 2.50 23.32
C ARG A 341 -15.10 3.81 24.10
N ALA A 342 -13.96 4.12 24.71
CA ALA A 342 -13.72 5.39 25.38
C ALA A 342 -13.73 6.59 24.40
N ARG A 343 -13.11 6.45 23.22
CA ARG A 343 -13.18 7.46 22.15
C ARG A 343 -14.62 7.70 21.69
N ALA A 344 -15.39 6.63 21.42
CA ALA A 344 -16.78 6.72 21.00
C ALA A 344 -17.67 7.43 22.06
N ILE A 345 -17.51 7.07 23.33
CA ILE A 345 -18.21 7.75 24.45
C ILE A 345 -17.84 9.23 24.48
N SER A 346 -16.54 9.57 24.45
CA SER A 346 -16.07 10.96 24.48
C SER A 346 -16.49 11.81 23.29
N LEU A 347 -16.77 11.21 22.13
CA LEU A 347 -17.34 11.90 20.96
C LEU A 347 -18.85 12.10 21.14
N SER A 348 -19.58 11.07 21.58
CA SER A 348 -21.02 11.16 21.86
C SER A 348 -21.39 12.14 22.98
N SER A 349 -20.46 12.44 23.88
CA SER A 349 -20.64 13.39 24.98
C SER A 349 -20.20 14.82 24.65
N ARG A 350 -19.77 15.12 23.42
CA ARG A 350 -19.50 16.51 23.01
C ARG A 350 -20.82 17.21 22.69
N PRO A 351 -21.09 18.42 23.23
CA PRO A 351 -22.24 19.20 22.79
C PRO A 351 -22.08 19.56 21.31
N SER A 352 -23.19 19.54 20.56
CA SER A 352 -23.21 19.95 19.15
C SER A 352 -22.61 21.35 18.99
N PRO A 353 -21.78 21.62 17.97
CA PRO A 353 -21.32 22.97 17.70
C PRO A 353 -22.52 23.90 17.48
N PRO A 354 -22.47 25.15 17.98
CA PRO A 354 -23.57 26.09 17.77
C PRO A 354 -23.78 26.33 16.27
N PRO A 355 -25.03 26.50 15.81
CA PRO A 355 -25.32 26.70 14.39
C PRO A 355 -24.59 27.94 13.88
N ILE A 356 -23.82 27.77 12.80
CA ILE A 356 -23.05 28.85 12.17
C ILE A 356 -24.04 29.91 11.68
N LYS A 357 -24.03 31.08 12.33
CA LYS A 357 -24.79 32.25 11.88
C LYS A 357 -24.15 32.78 10.59
N ILE A 358 -24.66 32.32 9.45
CA ILE A 358 -24.38 32.91 8.15
C ILE A 358 -24.81 34.40 8.23
N PRO A 359 -23.92 35.37 7.99
CA PRO A 359 -24.30 36.77 7.92
C PRO A 359 -25.32 37.00 6.81
N ALA A 360 -26.39 37.75 7.09
CA ALA A 360 -27.35 38.12 6.06
C ALA A 360 -26.64 38.90 4.93
N SER A 361 -26.92 38.55 3.67
CA SER A 361 -26.33 39.19 2.50
C SER A 361 -26.68 40.69 2.46
N VAL A 362 -25.66 41.52 2.23
CA VAL A 362 -25.82 42.97 2.03
C VAL A 362 -26.78 43.21 0.84
N PRO A 363 -27.80 44.08 0.98
CA PRO A 363 -28.73 44.36 -0.11
C PRO A 363 -28.02 45.08 -1.26
N SER A 364 -28.13 44.54 -2.48
CA SER A 364 -27.55 45.14 -3.68
C SER A 364 -28.32 46.40 -4.09
N SER A 365 -27.64 47.54 -4.17
CA SER A 365 -28.23 48.82 -4.54
C SER A 365 -28.27 49.03 -6.07
N ASN A 366 -29.48 49.23 -6.60
CA ASN A 366 -29.86 49.94 -7.82
C ASN A 366 -28.80 50.14 -8.94
N ILE A 367 -28.98 49.45 -10.06
CA ILE A 367 -28.64 49.96 -11.40
C ILE A 367 -29.89 49.81 -12.28
N SER A 368 -30.24 50.86 -13.03
CA SER A 368 -31.54 51.01 -13.70
C SER A 368 -31.62 50.38 -15.09
N THR A 369 -32.79 49.86 -15.46
CA THR A 369 -33.13 49.41 -16.82
C THR A 369 -33.73 50.53 -17.68
N PRO A 370 -33.24 50.77 -18.91
CA PRO A 370 -33.97 51.49 -19.96
C PRO A 370 -35.07 50.61 -20.61
N THR A 371 -36.00 51.25 -21.32
CA THR A 371 -37.22 50.64 -21.90
C THR A 371 -37.12 50.26 -23.39
N ASP A 372 -38.17 49.58 -23.88
CA ASP A 372 -38.26 48.83 -25.14
C ASP A 372 -37.99 49.58 -26.46
N SER A 373 -37.58 48.80 -27.47
CA SER A 373 -38.02 48.99 -28.87
C SER A 373 -37.88 47.71 -29.73
N GLU A 374 -38.87 47.47 -30.59
CA GLU A 374 -39.01 46.40 -31.59
C GLU A 374 -38.41 46.85 -32.96
N PRO A 375 -38.50 46.11 -34.12
CA PRO A 375 -38.89 44.70 -34.36
C PRO A 375 -38.03 43.96 -35.46
N LYS A 376 -38.50 42.76 -35.90
CA LYS A 376 -38.39 42.11 -37.24
C LYS A 376 -37.44 40.91 -37.47
N THR A 377 -37.99 39.92 -38.18
CA THR A 377 -37.34 38.81 -38.92
C THR A 377 -37.06 39.20 -40.38
N PRO A 378 -36.24 38.43 -41.14
CA PRO A 378 -36.84 37.49 -42.09
C PRO A 378 -36.07 36.17 -42.35
N SER A 379 -36.75 35.31 -43.12
CA SER A 379 -36.41 34.08 -43.88
C SER A 379 -34.95 33.89 -44.39
N ASP A 380 -34.47 32.70 -44.79
CA ASP A 380 -35.11 31.74 -45.72
C ASP A 380 -34.42 30.34 -45.83
N VAL A 381 -34.96 29.47 -46.72
CA VAL A 381 -34.43 28.17 -47.26
C VAL A 381 -34.92 26.85 -46.61
N GLN A 382 -35.14 25.82 -47.46
CA GLN A 382 -35.92 24.59 -47.21
C GLN A 382 -35.11 23.26 -47.24
N PRO A 383 -35.70 22.09 -46.87
CA PRO A 383 -34.98 20.82 -46.63
C PRO A 383 -34.92 19.85 -47.84
N SER A 384 -34.26 18.69 -47.65
CA SER A 384 -34.27 17.55 -48.58
C SER A 384 -34.59 16.21 -47.87
N THR A 385 -34.85 15.14 -48.63
CA THR A 385 -35.69 13.99 -48.23
C THR A 385 -35.00 12.61 -48.21
N ILE A 386 -35.66 11.64 -47.55
CA ILE A 386 -35.27 10.23 -47.41
C ILE A 386 -36.26 9.31 -48.15
N PRO A 387 -35.81 8.23 -48.83
CA PRO A 387 -36.65 7.09 -49.27
C PRO A 387 -36.53 5.83 -48.36
N SER A 388 -37.42 4.85 -48.54
CA SER A 388 -37.91 3.97 -47.46
C SER A 388 -37.41 2.49 -47.38
N LYS A 389 -37.66 1.89 -46.19
CA LYS A 389 -37.65 0.46 -45.75
C LYS A 389 -38.67 -0.43 -46.55
N PRO A 390 -38.95 -1.74 -46.27
CA PRO A 390 -38.51 -2.71 -45.21
C PRO A 390 -38.13 -4.13 -45.80
N PRO A 391 -38.20 -5.31 -45.10
CA PRO A 391 -38.36 -5.71 -43.67
C PRO A 391 -37.15 -6.59 -43.19
N ALA A 392 -37.13 -7.55 -42.23
CA ALA A 392 -38.05 -8.16 -41.22
C ALA A 392 -37.23 -8.80 -40.04
N SER A 393 -37.92 -9.37 -39.02
CA SER A 393 -37.56 -10.53 -38.13
C SER A 393 -36.17 -10.65 -37.45
N ASP A 394 -36.00 -10.99 -36.15
CA ASP A 394 -36.94 -11.34 -35.07
C ASP A 394 -36.38 -10.95 -33.67
N ASP A 395 -37.22 -11.00 -32.62
CA ASP A 395 -36.94 -10.50 -31.27
C ASP A 395 -36.17 -11.44 -30.31
N VAL A 396 -35.32 -10.87 -29.44
CA VAL A 396 -35.04 -11.37 -28.07
C VAL A 396 -34.83 -10.18 -27.12
N VAL A 397 -35.43 -10.20 -25.93
CA VAL A 397 -35.34 -9.15 -24.89
C VAL A 397 -34.72 -9.71 -23.60
N PRO A 398 -33.85 -8.94 -22.91
CA PRO A 398 -33.60 -9.13 -21.48
C PRO A 398 -33.94 -7.89 -20.61
N ASP A 399 -34.44 -8.21 -19.41
CA ASP A 399 -34.79 -7.39 -18.24
C ASP A 399 -33.76 -6.28 -17.84
N PRO A 400 -34.20 -5.02 -17.61
CA PRO A 400 -33.36 -3.94 -17.10
C PRO A 400 -33.54 -3.69 -15.58
N SER A 401 -32.77 -4.40 -14.74
CA SER A 401 -32.84 -4.25 -13.27
C SER A 401 -31.50 -4.16 -12.51
N LEU A 402 -30.40 -3.79 -13.20
CA LEU A 402 -29.15 -3.35 -12.58
C LEU A 402 -28.59 -2.08 -13.26
N PRO A 403 -28.02 -1.11 -12.52
CA PRO A 403 -27.48 0.11 -13.10
C PRO A 403 -26.10 -0.12 -13.73
N VAL A 404 -26.00 0.05 -15.05
CA VAL A 404 -24.72 0.22 -15.73
C VAL A 404 -24.12 1.56 -15.31
N ILE A 405 -22.95 1.53 -14.67
CA ILE A 405 -22.18 2.75 -14.38
C ILE A 405 -21.31 3.04 -15.60
N GLU A 406 -21.76 3.96 -16.45
CA GLU A 406 -20.93 4.51 -17.53
C GLU A 406 -19.76 5.31 -16.94
N THR A 407 -18.59 4.69 -16.79
CA THR A 407 -17.33 5.38 -16.46
C THR A 407 -16.70 6.05 -17.69
N THR A 408 -17.51 6.63 -18.58
CA THR A 408 -17.10 7.27 -19.83
C THR A 408 -16.90 8.79 -19.65
N ASP A 409 -16.37 9.21 -18.49
CA ASP A 409 -15.95 10.60 -18.26
C ASP A 409 -14.82 10.72 -17.22
N ILE A 410 -13.86 9.78 -17.26
CA ILE A 410 -12.55 9.99 -16.64
C ILE A 410 -11.70 10.79 -17.62
N ILE A 411 -11.88 12.11 -17.63
CA ILE A 411 -10.95 13.03 -18.29
C ILE A 411 -9.57 12.80 -17.68
N VAL A 412 -8.64 12.32 -18.50
CA VAL A 412 -7.20 12.31 -18.19
C VAL A 412 -6.80 13.75 -17.94
N SER A 413 -6.66 14.11 -16.66
CA SER A 413 -6.21 15.46 -16.29
C SER A 413 -4.83 15.69 -16.92
N PRO A 414 -4.67 16.71 -17.78
CA PRO A 414 -3.39 16.95 -18.43
C PRO A 414 -2.30 17.11 -17.37
N THR A 415 -1.21 16.38 -17.53
CA THR A 415 -0.09 16.43 -16.59
C THR A 415 0.37 17.87 -16.42
N LYS A 416 0.13 18.45 -15.23
CA LYS A 416 0.91 19.61 -14.81
C LYS A 416 2.36 19.18 -14.82
N LYS A 417 3.14 19.68 -15.77
CA LYS A 417 4.59 19.52 -15.79
C LYS A 417 5.17 20.20 -14.54
N LEU A 418 5.28 19.44 -13.45
CA LEU A 418 6.24 19.77 -12.41
C LEU A 418 7.65 19.72 -13.04
N PRO A 419 8.57 20.57 -12.60
CA PRO A 419 9.87 20.70 -13.24
C PRO A 419 10.66 19.39 -13.13
N THR A 420 11.10 18.87 -14.28
CA THR A 420 12.01 17.74 -14.36
C THR A 420 13.25 18.02 -13.48
N PRO A 421 13.63 17.13 -12.55
CA PRO A 421 14.92 17.23 -11.88
C PRO A 421 16.05 17.30 -12.93
N ALA A 422 17.03 18.17 -12.73
CA ALA A 422 18.04 18.50 -13.73
C ALA A 422 19.09 17.38 -13.91
N LEU A 423 18.68 16.26 -14.50
CA LEU A 423 19.47 15.03 -14.69
C LEU A 423 19.96 14.83 -16.15
N ALA A 424 19.75 15.82 -17.01
CA ALA A 424 20.04 15.74 -18.45
C ALA A 424 21.23 16.63 -18.90
N ARG A 425 22.35 16.68 -18.15
CA ARG A 425 23.60 17.29 -18.67
C ARG A 425 24.96 16.91 -18.07
N ILE A 426 25.09 15.92 -17.18
CA ILE A 426 26.41 15.51 -16.62
C ILE A 426 26.59 13.98 -16.62
N LEU A 427 26.64 13.36 -17.81
CA LEU A 427 27.15 11.99 -18.01
C LEU A 427 27.86 11.82 -19.37
N THR A 428 28.59 12.84 -19.83
CA THR A 428 29.43 12.76 -21.04
C THR A 428 30.79 13.41 -20.84
N GLU A 429 31.58 12.93 -19.87
CA GLU A 429 33.01 13.25 -19.82
C GLU A 429 33.85 12.13 -19.16
N SER A 430 34.76 11.58 -19.98
CA SER A 430 36.08 11.07 -19.60
C SER A 430 36.27 10.18 -18.36
N LEU A 431 36.23 8.85 -18.57
CA LEU A 431 37.04 7.90 -17.79
C LEU A 431 38.10 7.24 -18.68
N PRO A 432 39.39 7.18 -18.28
CA PRO A 432 40.46 6.66 -19.12
C PRO A 432 40.50 5.12 -19.17
N LYS A 433 40.91 4.58 -20.33
CA LYS A 433 41.20 3.14 -20.49
C LYS A 433 42.56 2.78 -19.87
N PRO A 434 42.69 1.67 -19.13
CA PRO A 434 43.96 0.98 -18.98
C PRO A 434 44.38 0.35 -20.31
N ALA A 435 45.66 0.44 -20.67
CA ALA A 435 46.25 -0.34 -21.75
C ALA A 435 46.54 -1.79 -21.28
N GLY A 436 46.61 -2.74 -22.22
CA GLY A 436 46.67 -4.17 -21.90
C GLY A 436 48.03 -4.84 -22.13
N LEU A 437 48.29 -5.86 -21.31
CA LEU A 437 49.10 -7.06 -21.58
C LEU A 437 48.31 -8.25 -21.01
N GLY A 438 48.47 -9.50 -21.42
CA GLY A 438 49.29 -10.08 -22.48
C GLY A 438 49.24 -11.61 -22.35
N SER A 439 48.95 -12.31 -23.45
CA SER A 439 48.89 -13.78 -23.63
C SER A 439 49.41 -14.73 -22.53
N ALA A 440 48.62 -15.76 -22.17
CA ALA A 440 48.96 -17.17 -22.45
C ALA A 440 47.85 -18.15 -21.99
N VAL A 441 47.79 -19.33 -22.64
CA VAL A 441 47.05 -20.53 -22.22
C VAL A 441 48.02 -21.71 -22.30
N PRO A 442 48.00 -22.63 -21.33
CA PRO A 442 47.82 -24.04 -21.71
C PRO A 442 46.80 -24.75 -20.80
N ALA A 443 46.20 -25.83 -21.31
CA ALA A 443 45.21 -26.64 -20.60
C ALA A 443 45.74 -28.07 -20.37
N SER A 444 45.31 -28.70 -19.27
CA SER A 444 45.25 -30.18 -19.12
C SER A 444 44.44 -30.56 -17.88
N GLY A 445 44.05 -31.84 -17.77
CA GLY A 445 43.72 -32.47 -16.48
C GLY A 445 42.24 -32.53 -16.09
N ALA A 446 41.62 -33.69 -16.28
CA ALA A 446 40.42 -34.15 -15.58
C ALA A 446 40.77 -35.45 -14.81
N PRO A 447 39.82 -36.09 -14.09
CA PRO A 447 39.03 -35.56 -12.97
C PRO A 447 39.30 -36.37 -11.68
N ILE A 448 39.10 -35.80 -10.48
CA ILE A 448 39.21 -36.55 -9.22
C ILE A 448 38.02 -36.28 -8.27
N GLN A 449 37.32 -37.37 -7.95
CA GLN A 449 36.60 -37.65 -6.70
C GLN A 449 37.08 -39.04 -6.22
N PRO A 450 36.78 -39.53 -4.99
CA PRO A 450 35.86 -38.99 -3.98
C PRO A 450 36.47 -38.89 -2.55
N ARG A 451 35.67 -38.44 -1.57
CA ARG A 451 35.36 -39.20 -0.33
C ARG A 451 34.40 -38.45 0.60
N SER A 452 33.49 -39.21 1.22
CA SER A 452 32.68 -38.80 2.37
C SER A 452 33.44 -39.02 3.69
N PRO A 453 32.93 -38.47 4.80
CA PRO A 453 32.89 -39.17 6.08
C PRO A 453 31.43 -39.43 6.52
N GLU A 454 31.22 -40.50 7.28
CA GLU A 454 29.91 -40.90 7.79
C GLU A 454 29.63 -40.41 9.22
N ILE A 455 28.33 -40.22 9.48
CA ILE A 455 27.58 -40.60 10.70
C ILE A 455 28.29 -40.44 12.06
N LEU A 456 27.69 -39.58 12.90
CA LEU A 456 27.41 -39.94 14.30
C LEU A 456 25.99 -39.48 14.68
N SER A 457 25.17 -40.41 15.14
CA SER A 457 23.91 -40.13 15.84
C SER A 457 24.08 -40.38 17.34
N PRO A 458 23.19 -39.82 18.16
CA PRO A 458 22.47 -40.73 19.06
C PRO A 458 20.95 -40.55 18.95
N ALA A 459 20.22 -41.67 19.10
CA ALA A 459 18.77 -41.66 19.25
C ALA A 459 18.40 -41.79 20.74
N ILE A 460 17.35 -41.09 21.15
CA ILE A 460 16.64 -41.33 22.43
C ILE A 460 15.14 -41.42 22.10
N GLY A 461 14.45 -42.38 22.74
CA GLY A 461 13.07 -42.76 22.44
C GLY A 461 11.99 -41.79 22.96
N PRO A 462 10.71 -42.08 22.66
CA PRO A 462 9.59 -41.16 22.87
C PRO A 462 8.98 -41.26 24.27
N LEU A 463 8.35 -40.16 24.72
CA LEU A 463 7.50 -40.13 25.92
C LEU A 463 6.18 -39.40 25.68
N GLY A 464 5.09 -40.10 25.98
CA GLY A 464 3.95 -39.59 26.75
C GLY A 464 3.10 -38.44 26.19
N ASN A 465 1.86 -38.75 25.81
CA ASN A 465 0.78 -37.76 25.78
C ASN A 465 0.59 -37.11 27.16
N GLN A 466 0.30 -35.80 27.19
CA GLN A 466 -0.74 -35.29 28.09
C GLN A 466 -1.41 -34.03 27.51
N ARG A 467 -2.75 -34.01 27.55
CA ARG A 467 -3.52 -32.77 27.40
C ARG A 467 -3.61 -32.10 28.77
N LEU A 468 -3.50 -30.78 28.81
CA LEU A 468 -4.15 -29.98 29.86
C LEU A 468 -4.43 -28.58 29.31
N ALA A 469 -5.70 -28.20 29.27
CA ALA A 469 -6.11 -26.81 29.11
C ALA A 469 -6.16 -26.16 30.50
N LYS A 470 -5.82 -24.87 30.58
CA LYS A 470 -6.12 -24.01 31.73
C LYS A 470 -6.06 -22.54 31.30
N ASP A 471 -7.15 -21.83 31.52
CA ASP A 471 -7.22 -20.39 31.36
C ASP A 471 -6.41 -19.68 32.45
N ALA A 472 -5.76 -18.57 32.08
CA ALA A 472 -5.13 -17.65 33.04
C ALA A 472 -5.16 -16.23 32.48
N PHE A 473 -6.10 -15.41 32.96
CA PHE A 473 -6.06 -13.96 32.78
C PHE A 473 -4.88 -13.38 33.56
N LEU A 474 -3.88 -12.82 32.87
CA LEU A 474 -2.90 -11.89 33.45
C LEU A 474 -2.62 -10.76 32.46
N GLN A 475 -2.81 -9.52 32.91
CA GLN A 475 -2.53 -8.33 32.11
C GLN A 475 -1.09 -7.84 32.32
N PRO A 476 -0.39 -7.37 31.27
CA PRO A 476 0.81 -6.57 31.43
C PRO A 476 0.45 -5.09 31.66
N PHE A 477 0.89 -4.51 32.78
CA PHE A 477 0.89 -3.06 32.96
C PHE A 477 1.87 -2.41 31.97
N SER A 478 1.46 -1.32 31.33
CA SER A 478 2.33 -0.59 30.38
C SER A 478 3.29 0.35 31.12
N PHE A 479 4.57 -0.02 31.18
CA PHE A 479 5.64 0.79 31.78
C PHE A 479 6.20 1.89 30.84
N TYR A 480 5.32 2.54 30.07
CA TYR A 480 5.68 3.61 29.13
C TYR A 480 4.79 4.86 29.28
N SER A 481 4.84 5.50 30.45
CA SER A 481 4.27 6.85 30.65
C SER A 481 5.03 7.74 31.65
N LEU A 482 6.11 7.25 32.28
CA LEU A 482 6.84 8.01 33.32
C LEU A 482 8.10 8.73 32.81
N THR A 483 8.62 8.39 31.63
CA THR A 483 9.87 8.96 31.09
C THR A 483 9.68 10.21 30.23
N LEU A 484 8.48 10.49 29.69
CA LEU A 484 8.21 11.75 28.97
C LEU A 484 7.84 12.92 29.89
N TRP A 485 7.37 12.67 31.11
CA TRP A 485 6.97 13.74 32.03
C TRP A 485 8.16 14.46 32.68
N LEU A 486 9.28 13.74 32.89
CA LEU A 486 10.52 14.30 33.45
C LEU A 486 11.39 15.08 32.44
N PHE A 487 11.06 15.06 31.15
CA PHE A 487 11.80 15.78 30.11
C PHE A 487 11.20 17.14 29.71
N PHE A 488 9.98 17.46 30.18
CA PHE A 488 9.23 18.65 29.75
C PHE A 488 9.15 19.79 30.78
N THR A 489 9.78 19.65 31.94
CA THR A 489 9.77 20.64 33.04
C THR A 489 11.09 21.41 33.24
N LEU A 490 12.10 21.18 32.40
CA LEU A 490 13.45 21.76 32.55
C LEU A 490 13.89 22.72 31.44
N ILE A 491 13.03 23.06 30.47
CA ILE A 491 13.29 24.10 29.47
C ILE A 491 12.03 24.95 29.29
N TYR A 492 12.19 26.29 29.27
CA TYR A 492 11.15 27.35 29.19
C TYR A 492 10.30 27.67 30.44
N GLN A 493 10.90 28.43 31.36
CA GLN A 493 10.29 29.68 31.86
C GLN A 493 11.32 30.84 31.82
N PRO A 494 10.93 32.09 31.51
CA PRO A 494 11.87 33.18 31.30
C PRO A 494 12.08 34.09 32.53
N THR A 495 13.30 34.62 32.65
CA THR A 495 13.69 35.91 33.26
C THR A 495 12.93 36.45 34.49
N LEU A 496 13.61 36.58 35.63
CA LEU A 496 14.24 37.87 36.00
C LEU A 496 15.16 37.78 37.24
N THR A 497 15.97 38.82 37.44
CA THR A 497 16.66 39.21 38.69
C THR A 497 17.82 38.33 39.19
N LEU A 498 19.06 38.76 38.93
CA LEU A 498 19.96 39.23 40.00
C LEU A 498 21.19 39.97 39.45
N LEU A 499 21.48 41.15 39.98
CA LEU A 499 22.79 41.78 39.84
C LEU A 499 23.71 41.25 40.95
N ARG A 500 24.95 40.86 40.62
CA ARG A 500 26.18 41.61 41.01
C ARG A 500 27.47 40.83 40.74
N VAL A 501 28.44 41.57 40.18
CA VAL A 501 29.89 41.48 40.44
C VAL A 501 30.54 40.08 40.35
N PHE A 502 31.25 39.86 39.26
CA PHE A 502 32.64 39.41 39.36
C PHE A 502 33.55 40.55 38.92
N SER A 503 34.60 40.82 39.69
CA SER A 503 35.67 41.75 39.33
C SER A 503 36.90 40.94 38.94
N ILE A 504 37.48 41.25 37.79
CA ILE A 504 38.77 40.72 37.35
C ILE A 504 39.57 41.93 36.85
N HIS A 505 40.77 42.11 37.39
CA HIS A 505 41.75 43.07 36.91
C HIS A 505 42.88 42.31 36.20
N ASP A 506 43.22 42.76 34.99
CA ASP A 506 44.59 42.91 34.46
C ASP A 506 45.44 41.63 34.17
N VAL A 507 46.31 41.57 33.12
CA VAL A 507 46.65 42.58 32.08
C VAL A 507 47.20 41.97 30.76
N HIS A 508 47.05 42.73 29.67
CA HIS A 508 47.68 42.69 28.32
C HIS A 508 48.29 41.42 27.66
N THR A 509 47.55 40.90 26.68
CA THR A 509 47.81 40.87 25.20
C THR A 509 49.23 40.91 24.58
N HIS A 510 49.40 40.02 23.57
CA HIS A 510 50.17 40.16 22.28
C HIS A 510 51.72 40.01 22.26
N PRO A 511 52.36 39.72 21.08
CA PRO A 511 51.84 39.66 19.70
C PRO A 511 52.10 38.34 18.90
N PHE A 512 51.73 38.34 17.60
CA PHE A 512 52.00 37.29 16.58
C PHE A 512 53.42 37.36 15.98
N CYS A 513 53.94 36.24 15.45
CA CYS A 513 54.68 36.22 14.17
C CYS A 513 54.75 34.80 13.53
N HIS A 514 55.24 34.71 12.29
CA HIS A 514 55.35 33.51 11.44
C HIS A 514 56.56 32.60 11.77
N TYR A 515 56.52 31.32 11.34
CA TYR A 515 57.31 30.80 10.19
C TYR A 515 56.99 29.32 9.87
N GLU A 516 57.04 28.95 8.57
CA GLU A 516 57.16 27.56 8.09
C GLU A 516 58.65 27.21 7.91
N TYR A 517 59.04 25.94 8.07
CA TYR A 517 60.18 25.33 7.36
C TYR A 517 60.16 23.80 7.44
N MET A 518 60.23 23.15 6.27
CA MET A 518 60.30 21.69 5.99
C MET A 518 59.06 20.84 6.31
#